data_AF-A0A369JNE0-F1
#
_entry.id   AF-A0A369JNE0-F1
#
_cell.length_a   1.000
_cell.length_b   1.000
_cell.length_c   1.000
_cell.angle_alpha   90.00
_cell.angle_beta   90.00
_cell.angle_gamma   90.00
#
_symmetry.space_group_name_H-M   'P 1'
#
loop_
_entity.id
_entity.type
_entity.pdbx_description
1 polymer ?
#
loop_
_entity_poly.entity_id
_entity_poly.type
_entity_poly.pdbx_seq_one_letter_code
_entity_poly.pdbx_strand_id
1 'polypeptide(L)'
;MRFSCLHQQLLKAALLPDDPIRQFTSNPSRLVRVLGLGPGKGTREGDNQGDIYPALQVLKEISKPLDANGTKNPAWDALVEAGVATVLCKNVLEMVNFLDRLPNMPQEVLEKARKEIPSPYYVPLEILCSASCCFEYPPSKADKKVISALRRNWAEMMDRLWNEPENTLEPSDSHIFERIVIAQMTIRLIITDPSFLAIFHDPTDLTIPVIARHWRYATTSEDIKTTASILHMFFYPDHPHHAAYLRSNPELSLSRSQWLSRIYLGAGPSPTSSAPRQAKAVITAFSDHLVSLSGIPARIEFDFFIGLLAAANQDNVEPEAAKAVVKSNPFWNAMFRLLKKSAKPAESEGGGEESEVEKQSRLSMMANIVGTATDILHRLYIETPRGCEGLVRIWANENLFGALEETIDLLVPIPGVTMQLGRLTGVIDHIVIQGTPSLTRVMKDQFPRWRILGTILKRDIMRQRVVGPPPPITPDKVPPKDSNVWDHGAWQCFLALQSSCFDLGKTCGKRGCGKDGTQSCTTCKVVLYCSEACQTKDSSNHSLVCPFMPVLVGAAEQAKAAPPTVLQPELEVVSPSISKSNTTKLADLD
;
A
#
# COMPACT_ATOMS: atom_id res chain seq x y z
N MET A 1 13.83 13.20 19.28
CA MET A 1 13.43 13.39 20.71
C MET A 1 14.28 14.39 21.51
N ARG A 2 15.62 14.45 21.40
CA ARG A 2 16.45 15.34 22.26
C ARG A 2 16.29 16.86 21.98
N PHE A 3 15.99 17.28 20.75
CA PHE A 3 15.80 18.71 20.41
C PHE A 3 14.39 19.26 20.71
N SER A 4 13.34 18.45 20.54
CA SER A 4 11.99 18.79 21.00
C SER A 4 11.95 19.03 22.52
N CYS A 5 12.75 18.26 23.28
CA CYS A 5 12.95 18.47 24.71
C CYS A 5 13.63 19.82 25.02
N LEU A 6 14.63 20.23 24.24
CA LEU A 6 15.33 21.51 24.47
C LEU A 6 14.44 22.73 24.16
N HIS A 7 13.65 22.68 23.08
CA HIS A 7 12.69 23.76 22.77
C HIS A 7 11.57 23.82 23.81
N GLN A 8 11.02 22.68 24.25
CA GLN A 8 10.04 22.63 25.35
C GLN A 8 10.62 23.06 26.70
N GLN A 9 11.89 22.76 26.98
CA GLN A 9 12.57 23.19 28.22
C GLN A 9 12.85 24.69 28.21
N LEU A 10 13.24 25.26 27.06
CA LEU A 10 13.41 26.70 26.90
C LEU A 10 12.06 27.44 26.98
N LEU A 11 10.99 26.88 26.42
CA LEU A 11 9.63 27.40 26.60
C LEU A 11 9.16 27.28 28.06
N LYS A 12 9.34 26.13 28.72
CA LYS A 12 9.01 25.97 30.15
C LYS A 12 9.79 26.92 31.07
N ALA A 13 11.05 27.22 30.73
CA ALA A 13 11.87 28.16 31.49
C ALA A 13 11.50 29.63 31.23
N ALA A 14 10.83 29.94 30.11
CA ALA A 14 10.41 31.29 29.74
C ALA A 14 8.93 31.59 30.08
N LEU A 15 8.17 30.62 30.60
CA LEU A 15 6.80 30.84 31.03
C LEU A 15 6.76 31.62 32.35
N LEU A 16 6.08 32.76 32.28
CA LEU A 16 5.74 33.69 33.36
C LEU A 16 5.14 32.96 34.59
N PRO A 17 5.26 33.53 35.80
CA PRO A 17 4.82 32.91 37.05
C PRO A 17 3.30 32.67 37.21
N ASP A 18 2.47 33.07 36.24
CA ASP A 18 1.01 32.91 36.24
C ASP A 18 0.56 31.90 35.17
N ASP A 19 -0.39 31.02 35.52
CA ASP A 19 -0.95 29.97 34.64
C ASP A 19 -1.53 30.55 33.33
N PRO A 20 -0.83 30.43 32.18
CA PRO A 20 -1.23 31.04 30.91
C PRO A 20 -2.52 30.43 30.37
N ILE A 21 -2.81 29.16 30.68
CA ILE A 21 -4.05 28.50 30.28
C ILE A 21 -5.22 29.22 30.93
N ARG A 22 -5.13 29.53 32.24
CA ARG A 22 -6.18 30.25 32.96
C ARG A 22 -6.44 31.66 32.40
N GLN A 23 -5.38 32.35 31.99
CA GLN A 23 -5.50 33.70 31.42
C GLN A 23 -6.20 33.69 30.05
N PHE A 24 -5.87 32.72 29.17
CA PHE A 24 -6.50 32.65 27.85
C PHE A 24 -7.90 32.05 27.88
N THR A 25 -8.17 31.10 28.78
CA THR A 25 -9.51 30.52 28.95
C THR A 25 -10.52 31.52 29.51
N SER A 26 -10.07 32.49 30.31
CA SER A 26 -10.94 33.56 30.84
C SER A 26 -11.22 34.69 29.84
N ASN A 27 -10.43 34.83 28.76
CA ASN A 27 -10.67 35.82 27.70
C ASN A 27 -10.34 35.26 26.31
N PRO A 28 -11.22 34.40 25.74
CA PRO A 28 -11.02 33.78 24.43
C PRO A 28 -10.74 34.78 23.31
N SER A 29 -11.37 35.96 23.35
CA SER A 29 -11.18 37.00 22.35
C SER A 29 -9.78 37.62 22.37
N ARG A 30 -9.10 37.67 23.54
CA ARG A 30 -7.69 38.10 23.61
C ARG A 30 -6.81 37.13 22.84
N LEU A 31 -6.97 35.83 23.06
CA LEU A 31 -6.20 34.81 22.34
C LEU A 31 -6.37 34.96 20.83
N VAL A 32 -7.60 35.12 20.34
CA VAL A 32 -7.87 35.32 18.90
C VAL A 32 -7.20 36.60 18.36
N ARG A 33 -7.15 37.69 19.14
CA ARG A 33 -6.41 38.91 18.78
C ARG A 33 -4.90 38.68 18.71
N VAL A 34 -4.33 37.97 19.68
CA VAL A 34 -2.90 37.63 19.70
C VAL A 34 -2.52 36.85 18.45
N LEU A 35 -3.29 35.82 18.11
CA LEU A 35 -3.05 35.02 16.92
C LEU A 35 -3.22 35.79 15.61
N GLY A 36 -3.98 36.88 15.60
CA GLY A 36 -4.18 37.75 14.45
C GLY A 36 -3.16 38.90 14.33
N LEU A 37 -2.13 38.94 15.19
CA LEU A 37 -1.11 39.98 15.15
C LEU A 37 -0.21 39.84 13.91
N GLY A 38 -0.16 40.92 13.11
CA GLY A 38 0.82 41.06 12.03
C GLY A 38 2.14 41.68 12.50
N PRO A 39 3.16 41.75 11.62
CA PRO A 39 4.44 42.39 11.89
C PRO A 39 4.32 43.79 12.51
N GLY A 40 5.00 44.01 13.64
CA GLY A 40 5.06 45.31 14.32
C GLY A 40 3.76 45.77 15.00
N LYS A 41 2.74 44.91 15.09
CA LYS A 41 1.47 45.23 15.76
C LYS A 41 1.47 44.72 17.21
N GLY A 42 0.71 45.39 18.06
CA GLY A 42 0.41 44.93 19.42
C GLY A 42 -1.09 44.95 19.71
N THR A 43 -1.52 44.20 20.71
CA THR A 43 -2.90 44.23 21.21
C THR A 43 -3.08 45.34 22.26
N ARG A 44 -4.33 45.68 22.58
CA ARG A 44 -4.65 46.60 23.69
C ARG A 44 -4.23 46.06 25.06
N GLU A 45 -4.01 44.75 25.16
CA GLU A 45 -3.53 44.08 26.37
C GLU A 45 -2.00 44.08 26.49
N GLY A 46 -1.28 44.65 25.50
CA GLY A 46 0.18 44.71 25.46
C GLY A 46 0.85 43.48 24.82
N ASP A 47 0.05 42.54 24.28
CA ASP A 47 0.59 41.38 23.58
C ASP A 47 1.25 41.81 22.26
N ASN A 48 2.30 41.09 21.86
CA ASN A 48 3.06 41.30 20.63
C ASN A 48 3.28 39.97 19.90
N GLN A 49 4.06 39.97 18.82
CA GLN A 49 4.28 38.75 18.01
C GLN A 49 4.98 37.62 18.76
N GLY A 50 5.77 37.93 19.80
CA GLY A 50 6.39 36.92 20.67
C GLY A 50 5.37 36.06 21.42
N ASP A 51 4.14 36.55 21.59
CA ASP A 51 3.07 35.86 22.31
C ASP A 51 2.28 34.86 21.43
N ILE A 52 2.49 34.86 20.11
CA ILE A 52 1.79 33.98 19.17
C ILE A 52 2.11 32.50 19.47
N TYR A 53 3.39 32.14 19.59
CA TYR A 53 3.77 30.74 19.84
C TYR A 53 3.30 30.23 21.21
N PRO A 54 3.46 30.97 22.33
CA PRO A 54 2.82 30.61 23.60
C PRO A 54 1.30 30.42 23.48
N ALA A 55 0.60 31.31 22.77
CA ALA A 55 -0.84 31.17 22.54
C ALA A 55 -1.20 29.90 21.74
N LEU A 56 -0.41 29.54 20.72
CA LEU A 56 -0.59 28.30 19.97
C LEU A 56 -0.34 27.05 20.84
N GLN A 57 0.63 27.08 21.76
CA GLN A 57 0.84 25.96 22.70
C GLN A 57 -0.36 25.78 23.63
N VAL A 58 -0.94 26.87 24.12
CA VAL A 58 -2.16 26.82 24.93
C VAL A 58 -3.33 26.27 24.12
N LEU A 59 -3.49 26.70 22.87
CA LEU A 59 -4.53 26.13 21.99
C LEU A 59 -4.33 24.66 21.71
N LYS A 60 -3.08 24.21 21.52
CA LYS A 60 -2.77 22.80 21.32
C LYS A 60 -3.31 21.97 22.48
N GLU A 61 -3.04 22.37 23.72
CA GLU A 61 -3.55 21.71 24.92
C GLU A 61 -5.09 21.74 25.02
N ILE A 62 -5.73 22.86 24.68
CA ILE A 62 -7.20 22.99 24.70
C ILE A 62 -7.86 22.14 23.60
N SER A 63 -7.24 22.02 22.43
CA SER A 63 -7.76 21.31 21.26
C SER A 63 -7.52 19.80 21.28
N LYS A 64 -6.78 19.28 22.27
CA LYS A 64 -6.47 17.86 22.38
C LYS A 64 -7.74 17.01 22.38
N PRO A 65 -7.64 15.75 21.93
CA PRO A 65 -8.68 14.76 22.09
C PRO A 65 -9.21 14.70 23.52
N LEU A 66 -10.42 14.16 23.64
CA LEU A 66 -11.13 13.97 24.90
C LEU A 66 -10.18 13.54 26.04
N ASP A 67 -10.39 14.10 27.23
CA ASP A 67 -9.63 13.72 28.41
C ASP A 67 -9.83 12.23 28.76
N ALA A 68 -9.18 11.77 29.84
CA ALA A 68 -9.33 10.37 30.30
C ALA A 68 -10.79 9.96 30.58
N ASN A 69 -11.70 10.93 30.72
CA ASN A 69 -13.13 10.71 30.96
C ASN A 69 -13.96 10.84 29.68
N GLY A 70 -13.35 11.04 28.51
CA GLY A 70 -14.10 11.24 27.27
C GLY A 70 -14.74 12.63 27.17
N THR A 71 -14.24 13.63 27.90
CA THR A 71 -14.83 14.98 27.93
C THR A 71 -14.01 15.99 27.10
N LYS A 72 -14.70 16.81 26.29
CA LYS A 72 -14.09 17.93 25.55
C LYS A 72 -13.74 19.08 26.49
N ASN A 73 -12.68 19.82 26.20
CA ASN A 73 -12.38 21.04 26.94
C ASN A 73 -13.44 22.12 26.64
N PRO A 74 -14.22 22.59 27.64
CA PRO A 74 -15.30 23.57 27.41
C PRO A 74 -14.78 24.93 26.92
N ALA A 75 -13.50 25.24 27.13
CA ALA A 75 -12.91 26.47 26.61
C ALA A 75 -12.81 26.47 25.08
N TRP A 76 -12.79 25.30 24.43
CA TRP A 76 -12.76 25.19 22.97
C TRP A 76 -13.97 25.86 22.32
N ASP A 77 -15.18 25.59 22.84
CA ASP A 77 -16.41 26.16 22.29
C ASP A 77 -16.40 27.68 22.40
N ALA A 78 -15.95 28.23 23.53
CA ALA A 78 -15.84 29.68 23.72
C ALA A 78 -14.81 30.31 22.77
N LEU A 79 -13.71 29.62 22.46
CA LEU A 79 -12.71 30.05 21.48
C LEU A 79 -13.24 29.99 20.04
N VAL A 80 -13.99 28.94 19.70
CA VAL A 80 -14.67 28.82 18.39
C VAL A 80 -15.70 29.91 18.22
N GLU A 81 -16.50 30.21 19.24
CA GLU A 81 -17.43 31.34 19.23
C GLU A 81 -16.71 32.69 19.06
N ALA A 82 -15.51 32.84 19.64
CA ALA A 82 -14.66 34.01 19.47
C ALA A 82 -13.94 34.09 18.11
N GLY A 83 -14.02 33.05 17.26
CA GLY A 83 -13.47 33.04 15.90
C GLY A 83 -12.10 32.36 15.73
N VAL A 84 -11.65 31.56 16.70
CA VAL A 84 -10.31 30.92 16.66
C VAL A 84 -10.07 30.12 15.39
N ALA A 85 -11.07 29.38 14.89
CA ALA A 85 -10.93 28.56 13.69
C ALA A 85 -10.60 29.38 12.43
N THR A 86 -11.19 30.57 12.30
CA THR A 86 -10.92 31.46 11.15
C THR A 86 -9.51 32.02 11.23
N VAL A 87 -9.06 32.42 12.43
CA VAL A 87 -7.70 32.93 12.61
C VAL A 87 -6.64 31.83 12.46
N LEU A 88 -6.92 30.59 12.87
CA LEU A 88 -6.03 29.47 12.61
C LEU A 88 -5.90 29.18 11.11
N CYS A 89 -7.01 29.18 10.35
CA CYS A 89 -6.94 29.05 8.88
C CYS A 89 -6.11 30.18 8.26
N LYS A 90 -6.28 31.41 8.74
CA LYS A 90 -5.47 32.56 8.31
C LYS A 90 -3.98 32.36 8.63
N ASN A 91 -3.66 31.82 9.81
CA ASN A 91 -2.27 31.53 10.18
C ASN A 91 -1.66 30.43 9.31
N VAL A 92 -2.43 29.46 8.82
CA VAL A 92 -1.93 28.49 7.81
C VAL A 92 -1.47 29.21 6.53
N LEU A 93 -2.16 30.28 6.14
CA LEU A 93 -1.87 31.05 4.92
C LEU A 93 -0.71 32.05 5.09
N GLU A 94 -0.65 32.73 6.24
CA GLU A 94 0.20 33.92 6.42
C GLU A 94 1.38 33.73 7.39
N MET A 95 1.38 32.68 8.21
CA MET A 95 2.41 32.51 9.24
C MET A 95 3.75 32.15 8.61
N VAL A 96 4.80 32.81 9.07
CA VAL A 96 6.20 32.57 8.67
C VAL A 96 7.04 32.28 9.90
N ASN A 97 8.01 31.37 9.78
CA ASN A 97 8.93 31.07 10.87
C ASN A 97 10.05 32.12 10.90
N PHE A 98 10.14 32.85 12.01
CA PHE A 98 11.26 33.75 12.28
C PHE A 98 12.36 32.98 13.01
N LEU A 99 13.29 32.42 12.23
CA LEU A 99 14.52 31.84 12.75
C LEU A 99 15.64 32.88 12.65
N ASP A 100 15.68 33.79 13.62
CA ASP A 100 16.81 34.70 13.75
C ASP A 100 18.05 33.91 14.19
N ARG A 101 19.14 34.07 13.43
CA ARG A 101 20.43 33.49 13.78
C ARG A 101 20.89 34.11 15.09
N LEU A 102 20.87 33.34 16.18
CA LEU A 102 21.41 33.79 17.45
C LEU A 102 22.90 34.17 17.28
N PRO A 103 23.38 35.22 17.97
CA PRO A 103 24.80 35.56 17.97
C PRO A 103 25.64 34.33 18.34
N ASN A 104 26.60 33.98 17.48
CA ASN A 104 27.51 32.83 17.63
C ASN A 104 26.90 31.42 17.42
N MET A 105 25.68 31.29 16.89
CA MET A 105 25.15 29.96 16.51
C MET A 105 26.00 29.34 15.37
N PRO A 106 26.59 28.14 15.56
CA PRO A 106 27.30 27.44 14.49
C PRO A 106 26.38 27.13 13.31
N GLN A 107 26.91 27.18 12.08
CA GLN A 107 26.10 26.96 10.87
C GLN A 107 25.45 25.58 10.86
N GLU A 108 26.16 24.55 11.31
CA GLU A 108 25.63 23.18 11.39
C GLU A 108 24.42 23.07 12.33
N VAL A 109 24.42 23.82 13.43
CA VAL A 109 23.29 23.86 14.38
C VAL A 109 22.11 24.58 13.76
N LEU A 110 22.35 25.67 13.03
CA LEU A 110 21.30 26.40 12.31
C LEU A 110 20.66 25.53 11.21
N GLU A 111 21.47 24.84 10.41
CA GLU A 111 20.96 23.94 9.36
C GLU A 111 20.20 22.75 9.97
N LYS A 112 20.71 22.19 11.07
CA LYS A 112 19.99 21.13 11.79
C LYS A 112 18.67 21.64 12.36
N ALA A 113 18.65 22.82 12.96
CA ALA A 113 17.43 23.43 13.48
C ALA A 113 16.41 23.67 12.36
N ARG A 114 16.84 24.20 11.20
CA ARG A 114 15.96 24.38 10.03
C ARG A 114 15.30 23.08 9.58
N LYS A 115 16.04 21.98 9.62
CA LYS A 115 15.55 20.63 9.27
C LYS A 115 14.71 19.94 10.36
N GLU A 116 14.72 20.43 11.59
CA GLU A 116 13.96 19.82 12.69
C GLU A 116 12.76 20.68 13.11
N ILE A 117 12.75 21.96 12.76
CA ILE A 117 11.68 22.89 13.10
C ILE A 117 10.47 22.61 12.22
N PRO A 118 9.26 22.51 12.78
CA PRO A 118 8.08 22.29 11.97
C PRO A 118 7.81 23.44 11.00
N SER A 119 7.16 23.13 9.88
CA SER A 119 6.73 24.16 8.94
C SER A 119 5.82 25.20 9.63
N PRO A 120 5.85 26.48 9.24
CA PRO A 120 5.12 27.54 9.95
C PRO A 120 3.61 27.28 10.08
N TYR A 121 3.03 26.65 9.07
CA TYR A 121 1.62 26.28 9.02
C TYR A 121 1.26 25.04 9.84
N TYR A 122 2.24 24.25 10.30
CA TYR A 122 1.97 22.96 10.93
C TYR A 122 1.20 23.09 12.25
N VAL A 123 1.64 23.96 13.16
CA VAL A 123 1.00 24.07 14.48
C VAL A 123 -0.47 24.52 14.37
N PRO A 124 -0.82 25.53 13.54
CA PRO A 124 -2.22 25.84 13.26
C PRO A 124 -3.02 24.67 12.66
N LEU A 125 -2.45 23.92 11.71
CA LEU A 125 -3.09 22.73 11.14
C LEU A 125 -3.28 21.62 12.17
N GLU A 126 -2.31 21.39 13.05
CA GLU A 126 -2.35 20.37 14.11
C GLU A 126 -3.50 20.65 15.09
N ILE A 127 -3.71 21.92 15.47
CA ILE A 127 -4.83 22.36 16.31
C ILE A 127 -6.17 22.13 15.60
N LEU A 128 -6.28 22.53 14.32
CA LEU A 128 -7.49 22.32 13.51
C LEU A 128 -7.79 20.82 13.31
N CYS A 129 -6.76 20.01 13.12
CA CYS A 129 -6.88 18.56 12.98
C CYS A 129 -7.33 17.91 14.29
N SER A 130 -6.72 18.28 15.42
CA SER A 130 -7.10 17.78 16.74
C SER A 130 -8.56 18.09 17.04
N ALA A 131 -9.01 19.33 16.74
CA ALA A 131 -10.41 19.70 16.83
C ALA A 131 -11.32 18.86 15.91
N SER A 132 -10.92 18.63 14.66
CA SER A 132 -11.69 17.82 13.71
C SER A 132 -11.83 16.35 14.13
N CYS A 133 -10.83 15.81 14.82
CA CYS A 133 -10.89 14.46 15.41
C CYS A 133 -11.89 14.37 16.57
N CYS A 134 -12.31 15.50 17.14
CA CYS A 134 -13.27 15.56 18.24
C CYS A 134 -14.69 15.90 17.81
N PHE A 135 -14.96 16.11 16.52
CA PHE A 135 -16.30 16.48 16.05
C PHE A 135 -17.34 15.43 16.45
N GLU A 136 -18.50 15.91 16.89
CA GLU A 136 -19.65 15.06 17.18
C GLU A 136 -20.34 14.62 15.89
N TYR A 137 -21.10 13.53 16.00
CA TYR A 137 -22.03 13.12 14.95
C TYR A 137 -23.44 12.97 15.55
N PRO A 138 -24.40 13.85 15.20
CA PRO A 138 -24.26 14.97 14.25
C PRO A 138 -23.36 16.11 14.77
N PRO A 139 -22.77 16.95 13.89
CA PRO A 139 -21.88 18.04 14.31
C PRO A 139 -22.53 19.05 15.25
N SER A 140 -21.84 19.40 16.33
CA SER A 140 -22.26 20.43 17.30
C SER A 140 -22.27 21.84 16.67
N LYS A 141 -22.76 22.83 17.42
CA LYS A 141 -22.73 24.24 16.95
C LYS A 141 -21.28 24.73 16.74
N ALA A 142 -20.38 24.36 17.64
CA ALA A 142 -18.96 24.69 17.52
C ALA A 142 -18.34 23.95 16.31
N ASP A 143 -18.61 22.65 16.15
CA ASP A 143 -18.08 21.86 15.02
C ASP A 143 -18.52 22.47 13.68
N LYS A 144 -19.79 22.85 13.53
CA LYS A 144 -20.31 23.54 12.34
C LYS A 144 -19.58 24.85 12.04
N LYS A 145 -19.19 25.62 13.07
CA LYS A 145 -18.41 26.85 12.89
C LYS A 145 -16.98 26.56 12.43
N VAL A 146 -16.35 25.53 12.97
CA VAL A 146 -15.01 25.08 12.52
C VAL A 146 -15.08 24.59 11.08
N ILE A 147 -16.03 23.71 10.74
CA ILE A 147 -16.27 23.21 9.38
C ILE A 147 -16.54 24.36 8.42
N SER A 148 -17.36 25.34 8.81
CA SER A 148 -17.64 26.53 7.99
C SER A 148 -16.39 27.38 7.75
N ALA A 149 -15.53 27.54 8.76
CA ALA A 149 -14.25 28.24 8.60
C ALA A 149 -13.30 27.47 7.69
N LEU A 150 -13.16 26.16 7.86
CA LEU A 150 -12.36 25.29 6.99
C LEU A 150 -12.84 25.38 5.55
N ARG A 151 -14.15 25.21 5.30
CA ARG A 151 -14.75 25.29 3.95
C ARG A 151 -14.41 26.59 3.23
N ARG A 152 -14.46 27.72 3.93
CA ARG A 152 -14.15 29.04 3.34
C ARG A 152 -12.69 29.20 2.94
N ASN A 153 -11.76 28.56 3.65
CA ASN A 153 -10.32 28.78 3.47
C ASN A 153 -9.59 27.57 2.87
N TRP A 154 -10.28 26.44 2.64
CA TRP A 154 -9.65 25.16 2.30
C TRP A 154 -8.83 25.22 1.02
N ALA A 155 -9.40 25.76 -0.05
CA ALA A 155 -8.73 25.85 -1.35
C ALA A 155 -7.44 26.66 -1.27
N GLU A 156 -7.47 27.83 -0.62
CA GLU A 156 -6.28 28.68 -0.41
C GLU A 156 -5.23 27.99 0.46
N MET A 157 -5.65 27.25 1.50
CA MET A 157 -4.71 26.49 2.33
C MET A 157 -4.04 25.39 1.51
N MET A 158 -4.80 24.63 0.71
CA MET A 158 -4.21 23.58 -0.13
C MET A 158 -3.29 24.16 -1.20
N ASP A 159 -3.62 25.31 -1.78
CA ASP A 159 -2.75 26.04 -2.70
C ASP A 159 -1.43 26.47 -2.02
N ARG A 160 -1.50 27.03 -0.80
CA ARG A 160 -0.32 27.35 0.01
C ARG A 160 0.55 26.11 0.24
N LEU A 161 -0.01 25.00 0.73
CA LEU A 161 0.74 23.77 0.98
C LEU A 161 1.32 23.16 -0.30
N TRP A 162 0.62 23.35 -1.43
CA TRP A 162 1.07 22.87 -2.73
C TRP A 162 2.26 23.66 -3.26
N ASN A 163 2.21 24.99 -3.18
CA ASN A 163 3.24 25.88 -3.71
C ASN A 163 4.43 26.03 -2.76
N GLU A 164 4.20 25.92 -1.46
CA GLU A 164 5.21 26.10 -0.40
C GLU A 164 5.17 24.89 0.56
N PRO A 165 5.69 23.72 0.12
CA PRO A 165 5.61 22.48 0.89
C PRO A 165 6.58 22.41 2.08
N GLU A 166 7.51 23.37 2.21
CA GLU A 166 8.45 23.49 3.33
C GLU A 166 9.09 22.13 3.68
N ASN A 167 8.99 21.69 4.93
CA ASN A 167 9.63 20.48 5.44
C ASN A 167 8.81 19.19 5.20
N THR A 168 7.64 19.26 4.57
CA THR A 168 6.83 18.05 4.28
C THR A 168 7.49 17.11 3.26
N LEU A 169 8.45 17.61 2.48
CA LEU A 169 9.23 16.82 1.51
C LEU A 169 10.51 16.22 2.12
N GLU A 170 10.87 16.60 3.35
CA GLU A 170 12.04 16.06 4.02
C GLU A 170 11.73 14.65 4.53
N PRO A 171 12.51 13.62 4.12
CA PRO A 171 12.31 12.22 4.53
C PRO A 171 12.85 12.00 5.95
N SER A 172 12.34 12.77 6.90
CA SER A 172 12.69 12.75 8.31
C SER A 172 11.45 12.43 9.14
N ASP A 173 11.66 11.66 10.21
CA ASP A 173 10.61 11.30 11.17
C ASP A 173 10.08 12.51 11.95
N SER A 174 10.82 13.63 11.95
CA SER A 174 10.40 14.86 12.61
C SER A 174 9.15 15.50 11.97
N HIS A 175 8.84 15.15 10.72
CA HIS A 175 7.74 15.73 9.94
C HIS A 175 6.62 14.74 9.63
N ILE A 176 6.58 13.57 10.30
CA ILE A 176 5.50 12.57 10.16
C ILE A 176 4.14 13.24 10.35
N PHE A 177 3.98 14.01 11.43
CA PHE A 177 2.69 14.63 11.74
C PHE A 177 2.30 15.72 10.72
N GLU A 178 3.27 16.41 10.12
CA GLU A 178 3.01 17.38 9.05
C GLU A 178 2.44 16.69 7.80
N ARG A 179 2.95 15.50 7.48
CA ARG A 179 2.49 14.71 6.34
C ARG A 179 1.09 14.12 6.53
N ILE A 180 0.71 13.73 7.75
CA ILE A 180 -0.59 13.09 8.00
C ILE A 180 -1.75 14.04 8.27
N VAL A 181 -1.48 15.27 8.71
CA VAL A 181 -2.52 16.18 9.24
C VAL A 181 -3.66 16.41 8.24
N ILE A 182 -3.34 16.61 6.96
CA ILE A 182 -4.34 16.82 5.91
C ILE A 182 -5.15 15.56 5.63
N ALA A 183 -4.50 14.38 5.60
CA ALA A 183 -5.20 13.11 5.42
C ALA A 183 -6.19 12.84 6.56
N GLN A 184 -5.78 13.11 7.81
CA GLN A 184 -6.63 12.96 9.00
C GLN A 184 -7.81 13.95 9.00
N MET A 185 -7.57 15.22 8.66
CA MET A 185 -8.66 16.19 8.54
C MET A 185 -9.65 15.78 7.44
N THR A 186 -9.16 15.35 6.29
CA THR A 186 -9.98 14.92 5.15
C THR A 186 -10.93 13.80 5.54
N ILE A 187 -10.42 12.72 6.17
CA ILE A 187 -11.30 11.61 6.59
C ILE A 187 -12.33 12.05 7.64
N ARG A 188 -11.95 12.93 8.59
CA ARG A 188 -12.89 13.43 9.60
C ARG A 188 -13.98 14.32 9.01
N LEU A 189 -13.64 15.15 8.03
CA LEU A 189 -14.61 15.99 7.33
C LEU A 189 -15.57 15.16 6.49
N ILE A 190 -15.11 14.12 5.79
CA ILE A 190 -15.98 13.20 5.02
C ILE A 190 -17.01 12.53 5.93
N ILE A 191 -16.60 12.11 7.13
CA ILE A 191 -17.47 11.40 8.07
C ILE A 191 -18.49 12.35 8.70
N THR A 192 -18.06 13.54 9.11
CA THR A 192 -18.89 14.43 9.93
C THR A 192 -19.74 15.40 9.12
N ASP A 193 -19.26 15.85 7.96
CA ASP A 193 -20.03 16.66 7.00
C ASP A 193 -19.71 16.25 5.56
N PRO A 194 -20.41 15.23 5.02
CA PRO A 194 -20.17 14.71 3.67
C PRO A 194 -20.30 15.76 2.56
N SER A 195 -20.96 16.91 2.81
CA SER A 195 -21.01 18.00 1.83
C SER A 195 -19.63 18.59 1.52
N PHE A 196 -18.62 18.35 2.36
CA PHE A 196 -17.23 18.72 2.08
C PHE A 196 -16.65 17.96 0.88
N LEU A 197 -17.23 16.81 0.50
CA LEU A 197 -16.84 16.07 -0.72
C LEU A 197 -17.00 16.91 -1.98
N ALA A 198 -17.92 17.89 -2.02
CA ALA A 198 -18.02 18.82 -3.15
C ALA A 198 -16.71 19.58 -3.42
N ILE A 199 -15.94 19.89 -2.36
CA ILE A 199 -14.60 20.49 -2.51
C ILE A 199 -13.61 19.46 -3.02
N PHE A 200 -13.56 18.27 -2.39
CA PHE A 200 -12.58 17.26 -2.77
C PHE A 200 -12.79 16.73 -4.18
N HIS A 201 -14.01 16.77 -4.70
CA HIS A 201 -14.37 16.37 -6.06
C HIS A 201 -14.23 17.51 -7.09
N ASP A 202 -13.96 18.74 -6.66
CA ASP A 202 -13.62 19.81 -7.59
C ASP A 202 -12.33 19.42 -8.35
N PRO A 203 -12.32 19.41 -9.70
CA PRO A 203 -11.13 19.07 -10.49
C PRO A 203 -9.93 19.97 -10.22
N THR A 204 -10.15 21.19 -9.71
CA THR A 204 -9.12 22.19 -9.41
C THR A 204 -8.59 22.10 -7.98
N ASP A 205 -9.25 21.34 -7.11
CA ASP A 205 -8.82 21.18 -5.72
C ASP A 205 -7.46 20.45 -5.62
N LEU A 206 -6.64 20.87 -4.66
CA LEU A 206 -5.28 20.36 -4.47
C LEU A 206 -5.15 19.38 -3.29
N THR A 207 -6.25 18.99 -2.63
CA THR A 207 -6.23 18.08 -1.49
C THR A 207 -5.58 16.74 -1.84
N ILE A 208 -6.03 16.08 -2.92
CA ILE A 208 -5.47 14.79 -3.33
C ILE A 208 -4.03 14.89 -3.80
N PRO A 209 -3.64 15.87 -4.65
CA PRO A 209 -2.24 16.10 -4.97
C PRO A 209 -1.35 16.33 -3.74
N VAL A 210 -1.80 17.12 -2.76
CA VAL A 210 -1.04 17.36 -1.51
C VAL A 210 -0.88 16.06 -0.72
N ILE A 211 -1.95 15.29 -0.50
CA ILE A 211 -1.88 14.02 0.23
C ILE A 211 -1.00 13.00 -0.52
N ALA A 212 -1.10 12.90 -1.85
CA ALA A 212 -0.27 12.01 -2.66
C ALA A 212 1.21 12.41 -2.62
N ARG A 213 1.51 13.71 -2.54
CA ARG A 213 2.87 14.21 -2.31
C ARG A 213 3.36 13.79 -0.93
N HIS A 214 2.57 14.01 0.11
CA HIS A 214 2.93 13.58 1.48
C HIS A 214 3.14 12.06 1.56
N TRP A 215 2.28 11.27 0.93
CA TRP A 215 2.44 9.82 0.82
C TRP A 215 3.78 9.44 0.21
N ARG A 216 4.16 10.05 -0.92
CA ARG A 216 5.46 9.74 -1.57
C ARG A 216 6.68 10.02 -0.68
N TYR A 217 6.60 11.01 0.19
CA TYR A 217 7.69 11.38 1.11
C TYR A 217 7.53 10.79 2.51
N ALA A 218 6.54 9.91 2.71
CA ALA A 218 6.33 9.23 3.98
C ALA A 218 7.46 8.23 4.25
N THR A 219 7.94 8.19 5.49
CA THR A 219 9.10 7.36 5.88
C THR A 219 8.75 6.28 6.88
N THR A 220 7.60 6.37 7.53
CA THR A 220 7.20 5.49 8.62
C THR A 220 5.90 4.76 8.33
N SER A 221 5.64 3.73 9.10
CA SER A 221 4.39 2.99 9.03
C SER A 221 3.16 3.88 9.27
N GLU A 222 3.27 4.89 10.14
CA GLU A 222 2.14 5.74 10.52
C GLU A 222 1.72 6.69 9.40
N ASP A 223 2.67 7.41 8.81
CA ASP A 223 2.37 8.34 7.72
C ASP A 223 2.08 7.64 6.40
N ILE A 224 2.79 6.55 6.06
CA ILE A 224 2.46 5.75 4.87
C ILE A 224 1.03 5.22 4.99
N LYS A 225 0.69 4.53 6.10
CA LYS A 225 -0.65 3.96 6.30
C LYS A 225 -1.73 5.03 6.22
N THR A 226 -1.56 6.16 6.91
CA THR A 226 -2.62 7.18 7.02
C THR A 226 -2.89 7.84 5.68
N THR A 227 -1.83 8.20 4.95
CA THR A 227 -1.95 8.83 3.63
C THR A 227 -2.44 7.84 2.57
N ALA A 228 -1.96 6.58 2.57
CA ALA A 228 -2.44 5.54 1.66
C ALA A 228 -3.92 5.18 1.91
N SER A 229 -4.37 5.11 3.17
CA SER A 229 -5.77 4.81 3.52
C SER A 229 -6.74 5.80 2.91
N ILE A 230 -6.43 7.10 3.01
CA ILE A 230 -7.32 8.13 2.48
C ILE A 230 -7.29 8.15 0.95
N LEU A 231 -6.13 7.94 0.32
CA LEU A 231 -6.03 7.84 -1.14
C LEU A 231 -6.80 6.63 -1.68
N HIS A 232 -6.73 5.49 -0.99
CA HIS A 232 -7.52 4.30 -1.30
C HIS A 232 -9.03 4.55 -1.19
N MET A 233 -9.48 5.29 -0.16
CA MET A 233 -10.89 5.62 0.04
C MET A 233 -11.53 6.39 -1.13
N PHE A 234 -10.75 7.15 -1.90
CA PHE A 234 -11.26 7.83 -3.09
C PHE A 234 -11.45 6.89 -4.29
N PHE A 235 -10.77 5.75 -4.34
CA PHE A 235 -11.05 4.69 -5.33
C PHE A 235 -12.23 3.81 -4.93
N TYR A 236 -12.39 3.56 -3.62
CA TYR A 236 -13.42 2.71 -3.04
C TYR A 236 -14.07 3.42 -1.85
N PRO A 237 -15.21 4.10 -2.07
CA PRO A 237 -15.89 4.88 -1.04
C PRO A 237 -16.66 3.96 -0.08
N ASP A 238 -15.94 3.12 0.68
CA ASP A 238 -16.52 2.08 1.54
C ASP A 238 -17.22 2.66 2.79
N HIS A 239 -16.90 3.91 3.14
CA HIS A 239 -17.55 4.56 4.27
C HIS A 239 -19.02 4.88 3.95
N PRO A 240 -20.00 4.48 4.78
CA PRO A 240 -21.42 4.65 4.48
C PRO A 240 -21.84 6.08 4.13
N HIS A 241 -21.28 7.08 4.81
CA HIS A 241 -21.55 8.49 4.52
C HIS A 241 -20.96 8.97 3.19
N HIS A 242 -19.76 8.49 2.82
CA HIS A 242 -19.14 8.81 1.53
C HIS A 242 -19.98 8.20 0.40
N ALA A 243 -20.29 6.90 0.50
CA ALA A 243 -21.14 6.21 -0.47
C ALA A 243 -22.54 6.83 -0.59
N ALA A 244 -23.16 7.21 0.53
CA ALA A 244 -24.49 7.85 0.52
C ALA A 244 -24.47 9.21 -0.17
N TYR A 245 -23.44 10.03 0.07
CA TYR A 245 -23.30 11.32 -0.58
C TYR A 245 -23.12 11.18 -2.10
N LEU A 246 -22.24 10.30 -2.57
CA LEU A 246 -22.02 10.09 -4.01
C LEU A 246 -23.23 9.49 -4.72
N ARG A 247 -24.00 8.62 -4.06
CA ARG A 247 -25.28 8.14 -4.61
C ARG A 247 -26.31 9.25 -4.78
N SER A 248 -26.26 10.25 -3.92
CA SER A 248 -27.19 11.40 -3.95
C SER A 248 -26.72 12.51 -4.89
N ASN A 249 -25.43 12.55 -5.25
CA ASN A 249 -24.81 13.57 -6.09
C ASN A 249 -23.88 12.90 -7.14
N PRO A 250 -24.41 12.04 -8.03
CA PRO A 250 -23.59 11.28 -8.98
C PRO A 250 -22.79 12.17 -9.93
N GLU A 251 -23.26 13.39 -10.22
CA GLU A 251 -22.59 14.38 -11.07
C GLU A 251 -21.29 14.91 -10.48
N LEU A 252 -21.11 14.83 -9.16
CA LEU A 252 -19.87 15.21 -8.51
C LEU A 252 -18.84 14.07 -8.56
N SER A 253 -19.24 12.83 -8.83
CA SER A 253 -18.33 11.68 -8.79
C SER A 253 -17.25 11.79 -9.86
N LEU A 254 -15.98 11.86 -9.45
CA LEU A 254 -14.86 11.76 -10.36
C LEU A 254 -14.66 10.30 -10.76
N SER A 255 -14.35 10.08 -12.04
CA SER A 255 -13.91 8.78 -12.54
C SER A 255 -12.59 8.36 -11.88
N ARG A 256 -12.32 7.05 -11.87
CA ARG A 256 -11.07 6.51 -11.29
C ARG A 256 -9.82 7.06 -11.97
N SER A 257 -9.87 7.33 -13.27
CA SER A 257 -8.75 7.92 -14.02
C SER A 257 -8.50 9.39 -13.65
N GLN A 258 -9.54 10.16 -13.30
CA GLN A 258 -9.39 11.51 -12.77
C GLN A 258 -8.71 11.50 -11.41
N TRP A 259 -9.07 10.58 -10.51
CA TRP A 259 -8.35 10.41 -9.23
C TRP A 259 -6.89 10.02 -9.45
N LEU A 260 -6.64 9.09 -10.36
CA LEU A 260 -5.28 8.67 -10.72
C LEU A 260 -4.43 9.84 -11.22
N SER A 261 -4.99 10.69 -12.09
CA SER A 261 -4.30 11.89 -12.61
C SER A 261 -3.89 12.86 -11.49
N ARG A 262 -4.75 13.02 -10.48
CA ARG A 262 -4.46 13.87 -9.30
C ARG A 262 -3.40 13.27 -8.39
N ILE A 263 -3.40 11.94 -8.22
CA ILE A 263 -2.33 11.22 -7.52
C ILE A 263 -1.00 11.39 -8.27
N TYR A 264 -1.00 11.28 -9.60
CA TYR A 264 0.19 11.48 -10.44
C TYR A 264 0.73 12.90 -10.38
N LEU A 265 -0.16 13.89 -10.33
CA LEU A 265 0.22 15.28 -10.12
C LEU A 265 1.01 15.44 -8.81
N GLY A 266 0.50 14.87 -7.71
CA GLY A 266 1.11 14.97 -6.38
C GLY A 266 2.38 14.15 -6.17
N ALA A 267 2.34 12.88 -6.55
CA ALA A 267 3.45 11.94 -6.38
C ALA A 267 4.48 12.03 -7.53
N GLY A 268 4.18 12.72 -8.63
CA GLY A 268 5.10 12.94 -9.73
C GLY A 268 6.32 13.77 -9.33
N PRO A 269 7.48 13.63 -10.00
CA PRO A 269 8.69 14.39 -9.67
C PRO A 269 8.54 15.89 -9.94
N SER A 270 7.64 16.27 -10.83
CA SER A 270 7.25 17.64 -11.10
C SER A 270 5.83 17.65 -11.71
N PRO A 271 5.03 18.71 -11.51
CA PRO A 271 3.70 18.85 -12.12
C PRO A 271 3.69 18.76 -13.64
N THR A 272 4.81 19.06 -14.30
CA THR A 272 4.97 19.05 -15.77
C THR A 272 5.58 17.75 -16.29
N SER A 273 5.81 16.76 -15.41
CA SER A 273 6.38 15.48 -15.82
C SER A 273 5.42 14.70 -16.71
N SER A 274 5.97 14.02 -17.72
CA SER A 274 5.18 13.11 -18.56
C SER A 274 4.59 11.96 -17.75
N ALA A 275 3.42 11.46 -18.15
CA ALA A 275 2.74 10.33 -17.49
C ALA A 275 3.65 9.11 -17.21
N PRO A 276 4.53 8.64 -18.14
CA PRO A 276 5.47 7.55 -17.83
C PRO A 276 6.43 7.84 -16.67
N ARG A 277 6.85 9.11 -16.52
CA ARG A 277 7.79 9.53 -15.47
C ARG A 277 7.06 9.65 -14.13
N GLN A 278 5.81 10.11 -14.14
CA GLN A 278 4.94 10.14 -12.96
C GLN A 278 4.61 8.71 -12.50
N ALA A 279 4.15 7.85 -13.40
CA ALA A 279 3.90 6.43 -13.13
C ALA A 279 5.13 5.74 -12.54
N LYS A 280 6.32 5.93 -13.15
CA LYS A 280 7.57 5.39 -12.61
C LYS A 280 7.85 5.88 -11.19
N ALA A 281 7.69 7.17 -10.91
CA ALA A 281 7.91 7.73 -9.58
C ALA A 281 6.95 7.14 -8.53
N VAL A 282 5.67 6.97 -8.88
CA VAL A 282 4.67 6.31 -8.02
C VAL A 282 5.06 4.87 -7.74
N ILE A 283 5.43 4.10 -8.76
CA ILE A 283 5.85 2.70 -8.58
C ILE A 283 7.13 2.60 -7.74
N THR A 284 8.06 3.55 -7.89
CA THR A 284 9.25 3.63 -7.01
C THR A 284 8.85 3.89 -5.56
N ALA A 285 7.95 4.84 -5.29
CA ALA A 285 7.48 5.12 -3.92
C ALA A 285 6.82 3.87 -3.28
N PHE A 286 5.93 3.17 -4.00
CA PHE A 286 5.39 1.89 -3.52
C PHE A 286 6.50 0.87 -3.21
N SER A 287 7.52 0.78 -4.07
CA SER A 287 8.62 -0.16 -3.86
C SER A 287 9.36 0.14 -2.56
N ASP A 288 9.65 1.42 -2.30
CA ASP A 288 10.34 1.88 -1.11
C ASP A 288 9.51 1.64 0.16
N HIS A 289 8.20 1.92 0.11
CA HIS A 289 7.28 1.67 1.22
C HIS A 289 7.11 0.18 1.52
N LEU A 290 6.86 -0.66 0.50
CA LEU A 290 6.62 -2.10 0.71
C LEU A 290 7.83 -2.82 1.32
N VAL A 291 9.05 -2.30 1.14
CA VAL A 291 10.25 -2.83 1.81
C VAL A 291 10.24 -2.57 3.32
N SER A 292 9.75 -1.41 3.77
CA SER A 292 9.75 -1.03 5.19
C SER A 292 8.53 -1.58 5.95
N LEU A 293 7.39 -1.75 5.27
CA LEU A 293 6.13 -2.13 5.90
C LEU A 293 5.99 -3.63 6.19
N SER A 294 5.10 -3.96 7.12
CA SER A 294 4.57 -5.31 7.38
C SER A 294 3.17 -5.19 7.98
N GLY A 295 2.44 -6.31 8.06
CA GLY A 295 1.19 -6.34 8.82
C GLY A 295 0.06 -5.53 8.19
N ILE A 296 -0.81 -4.98 9.04
CA ILE A 296 -1.92 -4.08 8.63
C ILE A 296 -1.44 -2.88 7.76
N PRO A 297 -0.37 -2.14 8.13
CA PRO A 297 0.15 -1.06 7.28
C PRO A 297 0.49 -1.49 5.85
N ALA A 298 1.17 -2.63 5.70
CA ALA A 298 1.48 -3.16 4.37
C ALA A 298 0.21 -3.52 3.59
N ARG A 299 -0.81 -4.06 4.26
CA ARG A 299 -2.13 -4.36 3.66
C ARG A 299 -2.79 -3.13 3.08
N ILE A 300 -2.84 -2.05 3.84
CA ILE A 300 -3.42 -0.79 3.39
C ILE A 300 -2.66 -0.21 2.18
N GLU A 301 -1.32 -0.22 2.23
CA GLU A 301 -0.50 0.23 1.10
C GLU A 301 -0.74 -0.62 -0.15
N PHE A 302 -0.89 -1.94 0.03
CA PHE A 302 -1.17 -2.84 -1.07
C PHE A 302 -2.58 -2.67 -1.64
N ASP A 303 -3.60 -2.51 -0.79
CA ASP A 303 -4.97 -2.24 -1.23
C ASP A 303 -5.02 -0.92 -2.03
N PHE A 304 -4.29 0.11 -1.59
CA PHE A 304 -4.10 1.34 -2.36
C PHE A 304 -3.47 1.08 -3.74
N PHE A 305 -2.41 0.28 -3.81
CA PHE A 305 -1.78 -0.12 -5.07
C PHE A 305 -2.75 -0.83 -6.01
N ILE A 306 -3.59 -1.75 -5.50
CA ILE A 306 -4.59 -2.45 -6.30
C ILE A 306 -5.65 -1.49 -6.83
N GLY A 307 -6.11 -0.54 -6.02
CA GLY A 307 -7.02 0.53 -6.48
C GLY A 307 -6.42 1.36 -7.60
N LEU A 308 -5.15 1.74 -7.47
CA LEU A 308 -4.41 2.46 -8.50
C LEU A 308 -4.28 1.66 -9.79
N LEU A 309 -3.95 0.37 -9.70
CA LEU A 309 -3.88 -0.50 -10.88
C LEU A 309 -5.26 -0.68 -11.53
N ALA A 310 -6.32 -0.88 -10.74
CA ALA A 310 -7.67 -1.01 -11.27
C ALA A 310 -8.08 0.28 -12.01
N ALA A 311 -7.78 1.44 -11.43
CA ALA A 311 -8.01 2.74 -12.06
C ALA A 311 -7.24 2.92 -13.38
N ALA A 312 -5.96 2.52 -13.42
CA ALA A 312 -5.13 2.66 -14.61
C ALA A 312 -5.56 1.76 -15.76
N ASN A 313 -6.08 0.57 -15.45
CA ASN A 313 -6.58 -0.39 -16.43
C ASN A 313 -8.02 -0.07 -16.88
N GLN A 314 -8.77 0.69 -16.09
CA GLN A 314 -10.11 1.10 -16.47
C GLN A 314 -10.02 2.06 -17.66
N ASP A 315 -10.75 1.72 -18.74
CA ASP A 315 -10.85 2.48 -19.99
C ASP A 315 -9.50 2.74 -20.70
N ASN A 316 -8.44 1.99 -20.35
CA ASN A 316 -7.07 2.18 -20.89
C ASN A 316 -6.58 3.63 -20.81
N VAL A 317 -6.99 4.40 -19.80
CA VAL A 317 -6.68 5.84 -19.71
C VAL A 317 -5.21 6.08 -19.41
N GLU A 318 -4.61 5.25 -18.55
CA GLU A 318 -3.22 5.42 -18.10
C GLU A 318 -2.42 4.11 -18.23
N PRO A 319 -2.19 3.61 -19.46
CA PRO A 319 -1.50 2.34 -19.68
C PRO A 319 -0.04 2.36 -19.20
N GLU A 320 0.51 3.56 -18.98
CA GLU A 320 1.87 3.75 -18.51
C GLU A 320 2.08 3.24 -17.07
N ALA A 321 1.04 3.23 -16.24
CA ALA A 321 1.08 2.63 -14.90
C ALA A 321 1.36 1.12 -14.97
N ALA A 322 0.55 0.41 -15.76
CA ALA A 322 0.66 -1.02 -15.93
C ALA A 322 2.02 -1.39 -16.56
N LYS A 323 2.44 -0.63 -17.59
CA LYS A 323 3.76 -0.79 -18.21
C LYS A 323 4.91 -0.56 -17.21
N ALA A 324 4.79 0.46 -16.36
CA ALA A 324 5.80 0.75 -15.34
C ALA A 324 5.92 -0.38 -14.31
N VAL A 325 4.79 -0.93 -13.84
CA VAL A 325 4.77 -2.09 -12.93
C VAL A 325 5.43 -3.32 -13.57
N VAL A 326 5.05 -3.66 -14.80
CA VAL A 326 5.61 -4.82 -15.52
C VAL A 326 7.13 -4.71 -15.69
N LYS A 327 7.67 -3.51 -15.85
CA LYS A 327 9.10 -3.27 -16.09
C LYS A 327 9.91 -2.95 -14.82
N SER A 328 9.29 -2.89 -13.65
CA SER A 328 9.95 -2.41 -12.43
C SER A 328 10.57 -3.55 -11.60
N ASN A 329 11.89 -3.74 -11.71
CA ASN A 329 12.63 -4.63 -10.83
C ASN A 329 12.48 -4.29 -9.33
N PRO A 330 12.65 -3.02 -8.89
CA PRO A 330 12.54 -2.69 -7.47
C PRO A 330 11.17 -3.05 -6.88
N PHE A 331 10.10 -2.87 -7.66
CA PHE A 331 8.75 -3.19 -7.24
C PHE A 331 8.56 -4.70 -7.01
N TRP A 332 8.93 -5.53 -7.98
CA TRP A 332 8.79 -6.98 -7.83
C TRP A 332 9.71 -7.54 -6.74
N ASN A 333 10.90 -6.96 -6.58
CA ASN A 333 11.78 -7.28 -5.45
C ASN A 333 11.10 -6.97 -4.10
N ALA A 334 10.52 -5.77 -3.96
CA ALA A 334 9.80 -5.36 -2.75
C ALA A 334 8.61 -6.28 -2.47
N MET A 335 7.82 -6.62 -3.50
CA MET A 335 6.69 -7.54 -3.41
C MET A 335 7.09 -8.94 -2.92
N PHE A 336 8.14 -9.53 -3.47
CA PHE A 336 8.59 -10.86 -3.05
C PHE A 336 9.30 -10.85 -1.69
N ARG A 337 9.91 -9.73 -1.30
CA ARG A 337 10.39 -9.52 0.07
C ARG A 337 9.21 -9.43 1.03
N LEU A 338 8.16 -8.69 0.69
CA LEU A 338 6.96 -8.57 1.50
C LEU A 338 6.26 -9.92 1.65
N LEU A 339 6.17 -10.74 0.59
CA LEU A 339 5.65 -12.10 0.67
C LEU A 339 6.37 -12.93 1.76
N LYS A 340 7.71 -12.90 1.77
CA LYS A 340 8.53 -13.58 2.78
C LYS A 340 8.38 -12.98 4.17
N LYS A 341 8.34 -11.65 4.28
CA LYS A 341 8.16 -10.95 5.56
C LYS A 341 6.81 -11.31 6.18
N SER A 342 5.75 -11.36 5.37
CA SER A 342 4.40 -11.74 5.79
C SER A 342 4.28 -13.19 6.24
N ALA A 343 5.21 -14.09 5.91
CA ALA A 343 5.21 -15.44 6.47
C ALA A 343 5.72 -15.51 7.92
N LYS A 344 6.51 -14.52 8.35
CA LYS A 344 7.03 -14.45 9.72
C LYS A 344 5.98 -13.83 10.65
N PRO A 345 5.73 -14.41 11.83
CA PRO A 345 4.93 -13.75 12.87
C PRO A 345 5.50 -12.37 13.18
N ALA A 346 4.63 -11.41 13.50
CA ALA A 346 5.09 -10.10 13.95
C ALA A 346 5.99 -10.27 15.20
N GLU A 347 7.16 -9.63 15.19
CA GLU A 347 8.03 -9.58 16.36
C GLU A 347 7.33 -8.73 17.43
N SER A 348 6.63 -9.38 18.36
CA SER A 348 6.08 -8.69 19.52
C SER A 348 7.22 -8.46 20.51
N GLU A 349 7.48 -7.20 20.88
CA GLU A 349 8.55 -6.81 21.81
C GLU A 349 8.41 -7.46 23.22
N GLY A 350 7.33 -8.21 23.47
CA GLY A 350 7.08 -8.92 24.73
C GLY A 350 6.84 -10.42 24.59
N GLY A 351 7.08 -11.05 23.43
CA GLY A 351 6.83 -12.49 23.23
C GLY A 351 5.35 -12.88 23.37
N GLY A 352 4.43 -11.93 23.23
CA GLY A 352 3.00 -12.18 23.25
C GLY A 352 2.54 -12.92 21.99
N GLU A 353 1.51 -13.75 22.15
CA GLU A 353 0.83 -14.42 21.04
C GLU A 353 0.31 -13.37 20.04
N GLU A 354 0.54 -13.63 18.75
CA GLU A 354 0.11 -12.75 17.67
C GLU A 354 -1.43 -12.67 17.66
N SER A 355 -1.98 -11.47 17.55
CA SER A 355 -3.42 -11.30 17.37
C SER A 355 -3.88 -12.02 16.10
N GLU A 356 -4.99 -12.78 16.17
CA GLU A 356 -5.58 -13.43 14.99
C GLU A 356 -5.90 -12.43 13.87
N VAL A 357 -6.18 -11.17 14.19
CA VAL A 357 -6.39 -10.10 13.19
C VAL A 357 -5.10 -9.84 12.38
N GLU A 358 -3.95 -9.79 13.06
CA GLU A 358 -2.65 -9.54 12.42
C GLU A 358 -2.23 -10.73 11.56
N LYS A 359 -2.40 -11.95 12.08
CA LYS A 359 -2.17 -13.19 11.35
C LYS A 359 -3.06 -13.29 10.10
N GLN A 360 -4.35 -12.99 10.22
CA GLN A 360 -5.26 -13.00 9.08
C GLN A 360 -4.89 -11.93 8.04
N SER A 361 -4.48 -10.74 8.50
CA SER A 361 -3.96 -9.68 7.62
C SER A 361 -2.73 -10.14 6.83
N ARG A 362 -1.77 -10.81 7.48
CA ARG A 362 -0.58 -11.38 6.83
C ARG A 362 -0.93 -12.45 5.80
N LEU A 363 -1.82 -13.39 6.14
CA LEU A 363 -2.23 -14.45 5.20
C LEU A 363 -2.98 -13.87 3.99
N SER A 364 -3.87 -12.91 4.21
CA SER A 364 -4.54 -12.18 3.13
C SER A 364 -3.55 -11.46 2.23
N MET A 365 -2.54 -10.79 2.81
CA MET A 365 -1.47 -10.15 2.05
C MET A 365 -0.73 -11.15 1.16
N MET A 366 -0.33 -12.31 1.70
CA MET A 366 0.38 -13.33 0.94
C MET A 366 -0.44 -13.82 -0.27
N ALA A 367 -1.73 -14.09 -0.06
CA ALA A 367 -2.64 -14.48 -1.13
C ALA A 367 -2.82 -13.37 -2.18
N ASN A 368 -2.94 -12.12 -1.74
CA ASN A 368 -3.09 -10.96 -2.62
C ASN A 368 -1.86 -10.72 -3.49
N ILE A 369 -0.64 -10.91 -2.95
CA ILE A 369 0.61 -10.82 -3.72
C ILE A 369 0.64 -11.88 -4.84
N VAL A 370 0.33 -13.14 -4.50
CA VAL A 370 0.31 -14.24 -5.48
C VAL A 370 -0.78 -14.02 -6.54
N GLY A 371 -1.99 -13.62 -6.11
CA GLY A 371 -3.10 -13.31 -7.01
C GLY A 371 -2.75 -12.18 -7.98
N THR A 372 -2.17 -11.08 -7.47
CA THR A 372 -1.79 -9.92 -8.29
C THR A 372 -0.70 -10.25 -9.30
N ALA A 373 0.32 -11.00 -8.90
CA ALA A 373 1.33 -11.49 -9.84
C ALA A 373 0.67 -12.34 -10.93
N THR A 374 -0.17 -13.30 -10.53
CA THR A 374 -0.88 -14.19 -11.46
C THR A 374 -1.74 -13.42 -12.46
N ASP A 375 -2.55 -12.47 -11.99
CA ASP A 375 -3.47 -11.72 -12.84
C ASP A 375 -2.73 -10.77 -13.79
N ILE A 376 -1.64 -10.14 -13.35
CA ILE A 376 -0.80 -9.29 -14.23
C ILE A 376 -0.16 -10.13 -15.33
N LEU A 377 0.47 -11.28 -14.99
CA LEU A 377 1.11 -12.12 -16.00
C LEU A 377 0.09 -12.71 -16.97
N HIS A 378 -1.04 -13.20 -16.45
CA HIS A 378 -2.09 -13.81 -17.27
C HIS A 378 -2.69 -12.80 -18.25
N ARG A 379 -2.98 -11.58 -17.80
CA ARG A 379 -3.46 -10.50 -18.67
C ARG A 379 -2.42 -10.16 -19.74
N LEU A 380 -1.17 -9.93 -19.34
CA LEU A 380 -0.10 -9.61 -20.27
C LEU A 380 0.13 -10.74 -21.29
N TYR A 381 -0.04 -12.00 -20.88
CA TYR A 381 0.09 -13.16 -21.75
C TYR A 381 -1.02 -13.22 -22.80
N ILE A 382 -2.26 -12.89 -22.44
CA ILE A 382 -3.37 -12.81 -23.41
C ILE A 382 -3.14 -11.67 -24.41
N GLU A 383 -2.73 -10.49 -23.94
CA GLU A 383 -2.57 -9.30 -24.77
C GLU A 383 -1.31 -9.36 -25.64
N THR A 384 -0.19 -9.78 -25.06
CA THR A 384 1.14 -9.77 -25.68
C THR A 384 2.01 -10.93 -25.17
N PRO A 385 1.77 -12.19 -25.61
CA PRO A 385 2.49 -13.37 -25.10
C PRO A 385 4.03 -13.21 -25.11
N ARG A 386 4.57 -12.63 -26.19
CA ARG A 386 6.03 -12.37 -26.32
C ARG A 386 6.54 -11.28 -25.38
N GLY A 387 5.68 -10.36 -24.95
CA GLY A 387 6.01 -9.29 -24.00
C GLY A 387 6.26 -9.82 -22.59
N CYS A 388 5.79 -11.02 -22.26
CA CYS A 388 5.94 -11.61 -20.92
C CYS A 388 7.35 -12.09 -20.59
N GLU A 389 8.22 -12.33 -21.58
CA GLU A 389 9.59 -12.82 -21.32
C GLU A 389 10.37 -11.89 -20.40
N GLY A 390 10.23 -10.57 -20.60
CA GLY A 390 10.89 -9.57 -19.77
C GLY A 390 10.45 -9.66 -18.31
N LEU A 391 9.13 -9.80 -18.08
CA LEU A 391 8.55 -9.91 -16.74
C LEU A 391 8.99 -11.20 -16.04
N VAL A 392 8.91 -12.36 -16.71
CA VAL A 392 9.32 -13.65 -16.14
C VAL A 392 10.82 -13.63 -15.79
N ARG A 393 11.65 -13.00 -16.63
CA ARG A 393 13.08 -12.82 -16.33
C ARG A 393 13.29 -11.96 -15.08
N ILE A 394 12.56 -10.84 -14.95
CA ILE A 394 12.60 -10.00 -13.75
C ILE A 394 12.24 -10.87 -12.54
N TRP A 395 11.15 -11.63 -12.58
CA TRP A 395 10.71 -12.45 -11.45
C TRP A 395 11.68 -13.55 -11.05
N ALA A 396 12.32 -14.21 -12.02
CA ALA A 396 13.37 -15.18 -11.74
C ALA A 396 14.57 -14.52 -11.05
N ASN A 397 15.00 -13.34 -11.52
CA ASN A 397 16.12 -12.58 -10.96
C ASN A 397 15.80 -11.99 -9.58
N GLU A 398 14.57 -11.51 -9.37
CA GLU A 398 14.09 -10.99 -8.09
C GLU A 398 13.62 -12.09 -7.13
N ASN A 399 13.89 -13.36 -7.46
CA ASN A 399 13.71 -14.52 -6.61
C ASN A 399 12.25 -14.82 -6.20
N LEU A 400 11.30 -14.68 -7.13
CA LEU A 400 9.91 -15.12 -6.96
C LEU A 400 9.85 -16.56 -6.41
N PHE A 401 10.56 -17.49 -7.04
CA PHE A 401 10.51 -18.90 -6.66
C PHE A 401 11.10 -19.17 -5.28
N GLY A 402 12.11 -18.41 -4.85
CA GLY A 402 12.59 -18.49 -3.47
C GLY A 402 11.56 -17.96 -2.48
N ALA A 403 10.89 -16.85 -2.79
CA ALA A 403 9.81 -16.34 -1.95
C ALA A 403 8.63 -17.32 -1.85
N LEU A 404 8.22 -17.94 -2.95
CA LEU A 404 7.21 -19.00 -2.93
C LEU A 404 7.67 -20.21 -2.10
N GLU A 405 8.90 -20.67 -2.27
CA GLU A 405 9.44 -21.83 -1.55
C GLU A 405 9.51 -21.61 -0.02
N GLU A 406 9.86 -20.41 0.42
CA GLU A 406 9.88 -20.04 1.84
C GLU A 406 8.47 -19.92 2.46
N THR A 407 7.44 -19.72 1.63
CA THR A 407 6.08 -19.41 2.09
C THR A 407 5.03 -20.47 1.75
N ILE A 408 5.41 -21.51 1.01
CA ILE A 408 4.47 -22.47 0.41
C ILE A 408 3.61 -23.20 1.45
N ASP A 409 4.16 -23.54 2.62
CA ASP A 409 3.44 -24.27 3.66
C ASP A 409 2.29 -23.46 4.26
N LEU A 410 2.39 -22.12 4.23
CA LEU A 410 1.34 -21.20 4.68
C LEU A 410 0.37 -20.83 3.54
N LEU A 411 0.88 -20.73 2.31
CA LEU A 411 0.11 -20.34 1.12
C LEU A 411 -0.93 -21.39 0.72
N VAL A 412 -0.51 -22.65 0.61
CA VAL A 412 -1.34 -23.72 0.02
C VAL A 412 -2.61 -24.01 0.84
N PRO A 413 -2.62 -23.87 2.19
CA PRO A 413 -3.86 -23.89 2.97
C PRO A 413 -4.90 -22.83 2.62
N ILE A 414 -4.50 -21.66 2.11
CA ILE A 414 -5.40 -20.52 1.87
C ILE A 414 -6.32 -20.81 0.67
N PRO A 415 -7.64 -20.64 0.81
CA PRO A 415 -8.59 -20.85 -0.29
C PRO A 415 -8.24 -20.05 -1.56
N GLY A 416 -8.31 -20.71 -2.72
CA GLY A 416 -8.03 -20.10 -4.03
C GLY A 416 -6.55 -19.92 -4.36
N VAL A 417 -5.61 -20.08 -3.43
CA VAL A 417 -4.18 -19.88 -3.73
C VAL A 417 -3.62 -20.96 -4.66
N THR A 418 -4.05 -22.22 -4.53
CA THR A 418 -3.61 -23.29 -5.46
C THR A 418 -4.11 -23.06 -6.88
N MET A 419 -5.32 -22.51 -7.06
CA MET A 419 -5.80 -22.04 -8.37
C MET A 419 -4.85 -20.99 -8.97
N GLN A 420 -4.45 -19.99 -8.18
CA GLN A 420 -3.54 -18.93 -8.65
C GLN A 420 -2.15 -19.49 -8.96
N LEU A 421 -1.60 -20.38 -8.12
CA LEU A 421 -0.32 -21.03 -8.38
C LEU A 421 -0.35 -21.89 -9.66
N GLY A 422 -1.43 -22.63 -9.90
CA GLY A 422 -1.62 -23.40 -11.13
C GLY A 422 -1.65 -22.50 -12.37
N ARG A 423 -2.45 -21.42 -12.34
CA ARG A 423 -2.51 -20.42 -13.43
C ARG A 423 -1.14 -19.76 -13.67
N LEU A 424 -0.49 -19.30 -12.60
CA LEU A 424 0.82 -18.66 -12.67
C LEU A 424 1.87 -19.57 -13.32
N THR A 425 1.96 -20.81 -12.84
CA THR A 425 2.98 -21.77 -13.29
C THR A 425 2.70 -22.28 -14.70
N GLY A 426 1.43 -22.51 -15.04
CA GLY A 426 1.02 -22.88 -16.39
C GLY A 426 1.36 -21.79 -17.41
N VAL A 427 1.12 -20.52 -17.10
CA VAL A 427 1.48 -19.41 -17.99
C VAL A 427 3.01 -19.27 -18.12
N ILE A 428 3.76 -19.37 -17.02
CA ILE A 428 5.23 -19.34 -17.07
C ILE A 428 5.77 -20.50 -17.92
N ASP A 429 5.24 -21.73 -17.79
CA ASP A 429 5.66 -22.88 -18.59
C ASP A 429 5.51 -22.62 -20.09
N HIS A 430 4.34 -22.12 -20.50
CA HIS A 430 4.10 -21.76 -21.91
C HIS A 430 5.09 -20.69 -22.40
N ILE A 431 5.37 -19.66 -21.60
CA ILE A 431 6.34 -18.62 -21.94
C ILE A 431 7.76 -19.21 -22.04
N VAL A 432 8.14 -20.15 -21.19
CA VAL A 432 9.46 -20.77 -21.21
C VAL A 432 9.65 -21.70 -22.41
N ILE A 433 8.62 -22.49 -22.76
CA ILE A 433 8.64 -23.40 -23.90
C ILE A 433 8.73 -22.61 -25.22
N GLN A 434 7.98 -21.51 -25.34
CA GLN A 434 7.94 -20.69 -26.56
C GLN A 434 9.00 -19.58 -26.58
N GLY A 435 9.70 -19.38 -25.46
CA GLY A 435 10.56 -18.23 -25.25
C GLY A 435 11.96 -18.38 -25.81
N THR A 436 12.75 -17.31 -25.67
CA THR A 436 14.15 -17.32 -26.10
C THR A 436 15.01 -18.30 -25.28
N PRO A 437 16.07 -18.91 -25.88
CA PRO A 437 17.01 -19.76 -25.14
C PRO A 437 17.66 -19.08 -23.93
N SER A 438 17.75 -17.75 -23.98
CA SER A 438 18.28 -16.94 -22.89
C SER A 438 17.35 -16.91 -21.67
N LEU A 439 16.02 -16.96 -21.87
CA LEU A 439 15.06 -17.08 -20.78
C LEU A 439 15.10 -18.49 -20.20
N THR A 440 15.08 -19.52 -21.07
CA THR A 440 15.19 -20.91 -20.64
C THR A 440 16.40 -21.10 -19.73
N ARG A 441 17.58 -20.57 -20.08
CA ARG A 441 18.79 -20.65 -19.23
C ARG A 441 18.56 -20.06 -17.84
N VAL A 442 17.98 -18.86 -17.75
CA VAL A 442 17.67 -18.22 -16.45
C VAL A 442 16.72 -19.10 -15.64
N MET A 443 15.73 -19.72 -16.29
CA MET A 443 14.76 -20.59 -15.62
C MET A 443 15.37 -21.94 -15.20
N LYS A 444 16.32 -22.50 -15.97
CA LYS A 444 17.07 -23.71 -15.56
C LYS A 444 17.79 -23.50 -14.22
N ASP A 445 18.30 -22.31 -13.97
CA ASP A 445 18.95 -21.98 -12.68
C ASP A 445 17.96 -21.93 -11.50
N GLN A 446 16.66 -21.73 -11.79
CA GLN A 446 15.60 -21.71 -10.78
C GLN A 446 15.11 -23.11 -10.40
N PHE A 447 15.37 -24.15 -11.20
CA PHE A 447 14.84 -25.51 -11.00
C PHE A 447 15.94 -26.56 -10.76
N PRO A 448 15.61 -27.69 -10.10
CA PRO A 448 14.30 -28.06 -9.55
C PRO A 448 13.94 -27.34 -8.22
N ARG A 449 12.65 -27.36 -7.84
CA ARG A 449 12.07 -26.76 -6.62
C ARG A 449 11.23 -27.81 -5.86
N TRP A 450 11.91 -28.82 -5.32
CA TRP A 450 11.28 -29.99 -4.71
C TRP A 450 10.35 -29.69 -3.54
N ARG A 451 10.65 -28.66 -2.74
CA ARG A 451 9.81 -28.29 -1.60
C ARG A 451 8.45 -27.78 -2.05
N ILE A 452 8.39 -26.90 -3.04
CA ILE A 452 7.12 -26.38 -3.57
C ILE A 452 6.28 -27.55 -4.12
N LEU A 453 6.87 -28.35 -5.00
CA LEU A 453 6.17 -29.48 -5.62
C LEU A 453 5.70 -30.50 -4.59
N GLY A 454 6.56 -30.87 -3.64
CA GLY A 454 6.25 -31.81 -2.56
C GLY A 454 5.13 -31.33 -1.65
N THR A 455 5.14 -30.04 -1.25
CA THR A 455 4.09 -29.46 -0.40
C THR A 455 2.72 -29.45 -1.10
N ILE A 456 2.65 -29.01 -2.37
CA ILE A 456 1.38 -28.96 -3.11
C ILE A 456 0.85 -30.39 -3.34
N LEU A 457 1.70 -31.32 -3.79
CA LEU A 457 1.30 -32.71 -4.02
C LEU A 457 0.84 -33.41 -2.74
N LYS A 458 1.57 -33.21 -1.63
CA LYS A 458 1.19 -33.77 -0.33
C LYS A 458 -0.20 -33.26 0.09
N ARG A 459 -0.51 -31.98 -0.11
CA ARG A 459 -1.85 -31.46 0.16
C ARG A 459 -2.91 -32.10 -0.72
N ASP A 460 -2.68 -32.19 -2.03
CA ASP A 460 -3.62 -32.82 -2.96
C ASP A 460 -3.96 -34.25 -2.49
N ILE A 461 -2.94 -35.06 -2.22
CA ILE A 461 -3.12 -36.43 -1.69
C ILE A 461 -3.93 -36.43 -0.39
N MET A 462 -3.63 -35.53 0.55
CA MET A 462 -4.35 -35.46 1.82
C MET A 462 -5.81 -35.04 1.63
N ARG A 463 -6.10 -34.09 0.75
CA ARG A 463 -7.49 -33.72 0.43
C ARG A 463 -8.22 -34.84 -0.28
N GLN A 464 -7.60 -35.52 -1.24
CA GLN A 464 -8.23 -36.63 -1.96
C GLN A 464 -8.62 -37.80 -1.03
N ARG A 465 -7.88 -38.00 0.07
CA ARG A 465 -8.28 -38.98 1.11
C ARG A 465 -9.56 -38.60 1.85
N VAL A 466 -9.87 -37.31 1.92
CA VAL A 466 -11.04 -36.78 2.63
C VAL A 466 -12.24 -36.61 1.70
N VAL A 467 -12.03 -35.99 0.53
CA VAL A 467 -13.11 -35.61 -0.41
C VAL A 467 -13.21 -36.51 -1.65
N GLY A 468 -12.29 -37.46 -1.82
CA GLY A 468 -12.18 -38.27 -3.03
C GLY A 468 -11.35 -37.62 -4.14
N PRO A 469 -11.21 -38.30 -5.29
CA PRO A 469 -10.46 -37.78 -6.44
C PRO A 469 -11.07 -36.47 -6.97
N PRO A 470 -10.28 -35.64 -7.67
CA PRO A 470 -10.82 -34.43 -8.31
C PRO A 470 -11.92 -34.82 -9.31
N PRO A 471 -13.10 -34.15 -9.28
CA PRO A 471 -14.15 -34.41 -10.24
C PRO A 471 -13.68 -34.07 -11.67
N PRO A 472 -14.26 -34.70 -12.70
CA PRO A 472 -14.00 -34.34 -14.09
C PRO A 472 -14.29 -32.85 -14.31
N ILE A 473 -13.39 -32.15 -15.00
CA ILE A 473 -13.61 -30.75 -15.38
C ILE A 473 -14.73 -30.73 -16.42
N THR A 474 -15.84 -30.09 -16.09
CA THR A 474 -16.91 -29.83 -17.07
C THR A 474 -16.51 -28.63 -17.90
N PRO A 475 -16.52 -28.71 -19.24
CA PRO A 475 -16.34 -27.53 -20.09
C PRO A 475 -17.28 -26.39 -19.66
N ASP A 476 -16.82 -25.16 -19.77
CA ASP A 476 -17.59 -23.92 -19.47
C ASP A 476 -17.96 -23.69 -17.99
N LYS A 477 -17.61 -24.59 -17.07
CA LYS A 477 -17.81 -24.38 -15.63
C LYS A 477 -16.48 -24.21 -14.91
N VAL A 478 -16.26 -23.02 -14.37
CA VAL A 478 -15.11 -22.75 -13.49
C VAL A 478 -15.35 -23.46 -12.15
N PRO A 479 -14.48 -24.40 -11.73
CA PRO A 479 -14.61 -25.03 -10.42
C PRO A 479 -14.55 -23.99 -9.28
N PRO A 480 -15.28 -24.19 -8.17
CA PRO A 480 -15.17 -23.34 -6.98
C PRO A 480 -13.72 -23.15 -6.53
N LYS A 481 -13.36 -21.98 -6.00
CA LYS A 481 -11.98 -21.63 -5.63
C LYS A 481 -11.34 -22.60 -4.61
N ASP A 482 -12.15 -23.32 -3.85
CA ASP A 482 -11.76 -24.28 -2.83
C ASP A 482 -11.82 -25.75 -3.32
N SER A 483 -12.16 -26.00 -4.58
CA SER A 483 -12.20 -27.34 -5.19
C SER A 483 -10.83 -28.02 -5.18
N ASN A 484 -10.81 -29.33 -4.93
CA ASN A 484 -9.60 -30.17 -5.01
C ASN A 484 -9.05 -30.28 -6.45
N VAL A 485 -9.82 -29.92 -7.48
CA VAL A 485 -9.32 -29.78 -8.87
C VAL A 485 -8.14 -28.81 -8.93
N TRP A 486 -8.18 -27.73 -8.15
CA TRP A 486 -7.11 -26.73 -8.15
C TRP A 486 -5.85 -27.21 -7.46
N ASP A 487 -5.96 -28.00 -6.38
CA ASP A 487 -4.80 -28.61 -5.73
C ASP A 487 -4.11 -29.60 -6.68
N HIS A 488 -4.90 -30.41 -7.40
CA HIS A 488 -4.40 -31.36 -8.40
C HIS A 488 -3.73 -30.66 -9.59
N GLY A 489 -4.42 -29.68 -10.18
CA GLY A 489 -3.90 -28.92 -11.32
C GLY A 489 -2.64 -28.11 -10.96
N ALA A 490 -2.54 -27.58 -9.74
CA ALA A 490 -1.39 -26.80 -9.31
C ALA A 490 -0.08 -27.59 -9.33
N TRP A 491 -0.05 -28.81 -8.77
CA TRP A 491 1.19 -29.60 -8.79
C TRP A 491 1.52 -30.12 -10.20
N GLN A 492 0.51 -30.41 -11.03
CA GLN A 492 0.71 -30.81 -12.42
C GLN A 492 1.34 -29.68 -13.26
N CYS A 493 0.80 -28.46 -13.16
CA CYS A 493 1.34 -27.29 -13.85
C CYS A 493 2.76 -26.98 -13.38
N PHE A 494 3.03 -27.10 -12.07
CA PHE A 494 4.37 -26.91 -11.53
C PHE A 494 5.35 -28.00 -12.00
N LEU A 495 4.91 -29.25 -12.07
CA LEU A 495 5.71 -30.37 -12.60
C LEU A 495 6.03 -30.16 -14.08
N ALA A 496 5.08 -29.69 -14.88
CA ALA A 496 5.30 -29.36 -16.29
C ALA A 496 6.39 -28.29 -16.43
N LEU A 497 6.24 -27.15 -15.74
CA LEU A 497 7.24 -26.08 -15.70
C LEU A 497 8.62 -26.59 -15.29
N GLN A 498 8.68 -27.39 -14.22
CA GLN A 498 9.94 -27.96 -13.76
C GLN A 498 10.54 -28.88 -14.83
N SER A 499 9.74 -29.72 -15.49
CA SER A 499 10.21 -30.65 -16.53
C SER A 499 10.72 -29.93 -17.78
N SER A 500 10.16 -28.76 -18.10
CA SER A 500 10.64 -27.87 -19.17
C SER A 500 12.01 -27.24 -18.83
N CYS A 501 12.33 -27.10 -17.55
CA CYS A 501 13.56 -26.48 -17.07
C CYS A 501 14.62 -27.47 -16.56
N PHE A 502 14.25 -28.71 -16.27
CA PHE A 502 15.08 -29.70 -15.60
C PHE A 502 14.93 -31.09 -16.23
N ASP A 503 16.04 -31.63 -16.74
CA ASP A 503 16.11 -32.96 -17.31
C ASP A 503 16.24 -34.01 -16.20
N LEU A 504 15.09 -34.51 -15.74
CA LEU A 504 15.01 -35.59 -14.77
C LEU A 504 15.76 -36.83 -15.29
N GLY A 505 16.68 -37.36 -14.48
CA GLY A 505 17.49 -38.53 -14.83
C GLY A 505 18.76 -38.23 -15.66
N LYS A 506 19.06 -36.96 -15.95
CA LYS A 506 20.33 -36.56 -16.60
C LYS A 506 21.08 -35.52 -15.79
N THR A 507 20.38 -34.49 -15.35
CA THR A 507 20.99 -33.35 -14.66
C THR A 507 20.93 -33.52 -13.13
N CYS A 508 21.87 -32.89 -12.43
CA CYS A 508 21.94 -32.91 -10.98
C CYS A 508 20.68 -32.27 -10.38
N GLY A 509 19.99 -32.98 -9.49
CA GLY A 509 18.76 -32.56 -8.84
C GLY A 509 18.91 -31.46 -7.80
N LYS A 510 20.13 -30.95 -7.55
CA LYS A 510 20.34 -29.78 -6.70
C LYS A 510 20.16 -28.51 -7.54
N ARG A 511 19.25 -27.64 -7.11
CA ARG A 511 19.00 -26.33 -7.73
C ARG A 511 20.30 -25.56 -8.02
N GLY A 512 20.41 -25.01 -9.23
CA GLY A 512 21.53 -24.18 -9.67
C GLY A 512 22.86 -24.92 -9.90
N CYS A 513 22.89 -26.26 -9.80
CA CYS A 513 24.11 -27.02 -10.06
C CYS A 513 24.39 -27.15 -11.56
N GLY A 514 23.40 -27.55 -12.36
CA GLY A 514 23.49 -27.69 -13.81
C GLY A 514 24.42 -28.79 -14.34
N LYS A 515 25.21 -29.45 -13.48
CA LYS A 515 26.10 -30.56 -13.86
C LYS A 515 25.32 -31.85 -14.12
N ASP A 516 25.91 -32.75 -14.90
CA ASP A 516 25.36 -34.09 -15.09
C ASP A 516 25.35 -34.89 -13.78
N GLY A 517 24.26 -35.63 -13.57
CA GLY A 517 24.08 -36.49 -12.42
C GLY A 517 24.79 -37.83 -12.61
N THR A 518 25.57 -38.25 -11.63
CA THR A 518 26.35 -39.50 -11.66
C THR A 518 25.92 -40.50 -10.60
N GLN A 519 25.25 -40.03 -9.54
CA GLN A 519 24.83 -40.82 -8.39
C GLN A 519 23.32 -40.70 -8.22
N SER A 520 22.59 -41.81 -8.21
CA SER A 520 21.14 -41.79 -7.98
C SER A 520 20.79 -41.67 -6.49
N CYS A 521 19.72 -40.94 -6.16
CA CYS A 521 19.12 -40.96 -4.83
C CYS A 521 18.91 -42.40 -4.35
N THR A 522 19.35 -42.71 -3.14
CA THR A 522 19.31 -44.07 -2.60
C THR A 522 17.90 -44.61 -2.43
N THR A 523 16.91 -43.75 -2.21
CA THR A 523 15.50 -44.11 -1.97
C THR A 523 14.70 -44.19 -3.28
N CYS A 524 14.55 -43.09 -4.02
CA CYS A 524 13.70 -43.09 -5.21
C CYS A 524 14.39 -43.65 -6.47
N LYS A 525 15.73 -43.68 -6.51
CA LYS A 525 16.55 -44.04 -7.69
C LYS A 525 16.34 -43.18 -8.95
N VAL A 526 15.40 -42.23 -8.94
CA VAL A 526 15.05 -41.38 -10.09
C VAL A 526 15.89 -40.10 -10.14
N VAL A 527 16.02 -39.38 -9.02
CA VAL A 527 16.77 -38.11 -8.99
C VAL A 527 18.26 -38.41 -8.93
N LEU A 528 19.04 -37.83 -9.84
CA LEU A 528 20.50 -37.96 -9.88
C LEU A 528 21.19 -36.75 -9.25
N TYR A 529 22.37 -36.96 -8.70
CA TYR A 529 23.24 -35.91 -8.16
C TYR A 529 24.64 -36.07 -8.74
N CYS A 530 25.34 -34.95 -8.96
CA CYS A 530 26.73 -35.01 -9.46
C CYS A 530 27.74 -35.37 -8.36
N SER A 531 27.32 -35.35 -7.09
CA SER A 531 28.15 -35.62 -5.91
C SER A 531 27.28 -35.84 -4.67
N GLU A 532 27.81 -36.57 -3.70
CA GLU A 532 27.20 -36.74 -2.37
C GLU A 532 26.95 -35.39 -1.69
N ALA A 533 27.88 -34.43 -1.79
CA ALA A 533 27.70 -33.09 -1.24
C ALA A 533 26.48 -32.35 -1.82
N CYS A 534 26.12 -32.60 -3.08
CA CYS A 534 24.91 -32.03 -3.66
C CYS A 534 23.65 -32.73 -3.15
N GLN A 535 23.69 -34.06 -3.03
CA GLN A 535 22.60 -34.85 -2.44
C GLN A 535 22.34 -34.44 -0.99
N THR A 536 23.38 -34.31 -0.16
CA THR A 536 23.24 -33.89 1.25
C THR A 536 22.61 -32.51 1.37
N LYS A 537 23.05 -31.54 0.56
CA LYS A 537 22.51 -30.17 0.57
C LYS A 537 21.06 -30.08 0.12
N ASP A 538 20.62 -30.98 -0.76
CA ASP A 538 19.25 -31.01 -1.29
C ASP A 538 18.32 -31.96 -0.52
N SER A 539 18.89 -32.83 0.33
CA SER A 539 18.17 -33.93 1.01
C SER A 539 16.91 -33.47 1.74
N SER A 540 16.94 -32.32 2.43
CA SER A 540 15.79 -31.78 3.14
C SER A 540 14.63 -31.42 2.21
N ASN A 541 14.91 -30.84 1.05
CA ASN A 541 13.89 -30.47 0.07
C ASN A 541 13.42 -31.69 -0.74
N HIS A 542 14.35 -32.51 -1.22
CA HIS A 542 14.03 -33.71 -1.99
C HIS A 542 13.24 -34.74 -1.18
N SER A 543 13.48 -34.87 0.14
CA SER A 543 12.76 -35.83 0.99
C SER A 543 11.23 -35.62 0.98
N LEU A 544 10.77 -34.38 0.76
CA LEU A 544 9.35 -34.04 0.70
C LEU A 544 8.63 -34.64 -0.53
N VAL A 545 9.38 -34.93 -1.59
CA VAL A 545 8.85 -35.42 -2.86
C VAL A 545 9.32 -36.83 -3.20
N CYS A 546 10.42 -37.30 -2.58
CA CYS A 546 11.05 -38.59 -2.83
C CYS A 546 10.07 -39.78 -2.83
N PRO A 547 9.10 -39.90 -1.88
CA PRO A 547 8.14 -41.00 -1.88
C PRO A 547 7.16 -40.98 -3.07
N PHE A 548 7.02 -39.84 -3.74
CA PHE A 548 6.05 -39.62 -4.81
C PHE A 548 6.70 -39.59 -6.19
N MET A 549 8.01 -39.82 -6.30
CA MET A 549 8.72 -39.79 -7.59
C MET A 549 8.13 -40.72 -8.65
N PRO A 550 7.65 -41.95 -8.35
CA PRO A 550 6.99 -42.78 -9.37
C PRO A 550 5.75 -42.11 -9.99
N VAL A 551 4.94 -41.42 -9.17
CA VAL A 551 3.74 -40.70 -9.61
C VAL A 551 4.14 -39.53 -10.52
N LEU A 552 5.17 -38.78 -10.12
CA LEU A 552 5.66 -37.63 -10.89
C LEU A 552 6.28 -38.04 -12.23
N VAL A 553 7.03 -39.14 -12.27
CA VAL A 553 7.59 -39.66 -13.52
C VAL A 553 6.46 -40.07 -14.47
N GLY A 554 5.48 -40.83 -13.98
CA GLY A 554 4.32 -41.23 -14.78
C GLY A 554 3.53 -40.04 -15.32
N ALA A 555 3.30 -39.01 -14.48
CA ALA A 555 2.62 -37.79 -14.90
C ALA A 555 3.42 -36.99 -15.93
N ALA A 556 4.75 -36.89 -15.78
CA ALA A 556 5.61 -36.19 -16.73
C ALA A 556 5.69 -36.94 -18.08
N GLU A 557 5.71 -38.26 -18.08
CA GLU A 557 5.66 -39.09 -19.29
C GLU A 557 4.32 -38.94 -20.01
N GLN A 558 3.20 -38.95 -19.27
CA GLN A 558 1.87 -38.70 -19.83
C GLN A 558 1.76 -37.31 -20.44
N ALA A 559 2.28 -36.28 -19.78
CA ALA A 559 2.30 -34.92 -20.31
C ALA A 559 3.12 -34.79 -21.59
N LYS A 560 4.24 -35.53 -21.72
CA LYS A 560 5.04 -35.60 -22.96
C LYS A 560 4.38 -36.39 -24.08
N ALA A 561 3.58 -37.41 -23.73
CA ALA A 561 2.87 -38.24 -24.70
C ALA A 561 1.61 -37.54 -25.24
N ALA A 562 1.01 -36.63 -24.46
CA ALA A 562 -0.11 -35.83 -24.92
C ALA A 562 0.37 -34.88 -26.04
N PRO A 563 -0.33 -34.81 -27.20
CA PRO A 563 -0.04 -33.80 -28.20
C PRO A 563 -0.16 -32.41 -27.55
N PRO A 564 0.70 -31.45 -27.91
CA PRO A 564 0.60 -30.10 -27.36
C PRO A 564 -0.79 -29.57 -27.70
N THR A 565 -1.64 -29.42 -26.68
CA THR A 565 -2.92 -28.74 -26.81
C THR A 565 -2.58 -27.29 -27.12
N VAL A 566 -2.53 -26.95 -28.40
CA VAL A 566 -2.48 -25.56 -28.82
C VAL A 566 -3.81 -24.97 -28.39
N LEU A 567 -3.81 -24.29 -27.25
CA LEU A 567 -4.85 -23.33 -26.91
C LEU A 567 -4.80 -22.27 -28.02
N GLN A 568 -5.51 -22.51 -29.12
CA GLN A 568 -5.84 -21.43 -30.02
C GLN A 568 -6.71 -20.50 -29.19
N PRO A 569 -6.30 -19.24 -28.97
CA PRO A 569 -7.25 -18.27 -28.48
C PRO A 569 -8.29 -18.16 -29.60
N GLU A 570 -9.41 -18.87 -29.46
CA GLU A 570 -10.63 -18.60 -30.22
C GLU A 570 -11.10 -17.20 -29.81
N LEU A 571 -10.41 -16.19 -30.31
CA LEU A 571 -10.93 -14.84 -30.45
C LEU A 571 -11.90 -14.89 -31.64
N GLU A 572 -13.00 -15.62 -31.49
CA GLU A 572 -14.22 -15.20 -32.19
C GLU A 572 -14.58 -13.84 -31.57
N VAL A 573 -14.10 -12.78 -32.23
CA VAL A 573 -14.58 -11.43 -32.00
C VAL A 573 -16.03 -11.41 -32.43
N VAL A 574 -16.92 -11.86 -31.53
CA VAL A 574 -18.35 -11.61 -31.64
C VAL A 574 -18.49 -10.10 -31.56
N SER A 575 -18.64 -9.48 -32.73
CA SER A 575 -18.93 -8.06 -32.83
C SER A 575 -20.14 -7.77 -31.94
N PRO A 576 -20.08 -6.81 -31.00
CA PRO A 576 -21.20 -6.54 -30.12
C PRO A 576 -22.33 -5.99 -30.97
N SER A 577 -23.32 -6.84 -31.26
CA SER A 577 -24.61 -6.38 -31.73
C SER A 577 -25.21 -5.57 -30.59
N ILE A 578 -25.40 -4.28 -30.84
CA ILE A 578 -26.05 -3.34 -29.91
C ILE A 578 -27.52 -3.77 -29.81
N SER A 579 -27.82 -4.71 -28.92
CA SER A 579 -29.19 -5.03 -28.51
C SER A 579 -29.52 -4.26 -27.24
N LYS A 580 -30.53 -3.42 -27.33
CA LYS A 580 -31.06 -2.57 -26.26
C LYS A 580 -31.44 -3.37 -25.00
N SER A 581 -31.05 -2.81 -23.86
CA SER A 581 -31.67 -2.91 -22.53
C SER A 581 -32.12 -4.28 -22.01
N ASN A 582 -31.47 -4.73 -20.93
CA ASN A 582 -32.19 -5.18 -19.74
C ASN A 582 -31.28 -5.04 -18.51
N THR A 583 -31.50 -3.94 -17.78
CA THR A 583 -31.03 -3.72 -16.41
C THR A 583 -31.79 -4.64 -15.47
N THR A 584 -31.15 -5.71 -15.00
CA THR A 584 -31.65 -6.48 -13.85
C THR A 584 -30.53 -6.68 -12.83
N LYS A 585 -30.77 -6.03 -11.68
CA LYS A 585 -30.18 -6.13 -10.34
C LYS A 585 -29.13 -7.24 -10.12
N LEU A 586 -27.90 -6.80 -9.85
CA LEU A 586 -26.91 -7.53 -9.07
C LEU A 586 -26.93 -6.95 -7.64
N ALA A 587 -27.73 -7.56 -6.78
CA ALA A 587 -27.67 -7.44 -5.34
C ALA A 587 -27.73 -8.88 -4.81
N ASP A 588 -27.00 -9.14 -3.73
CA ASP A 588 -26.83 -10.42 -3.02
C ASP A 588 -25.62 -11.24 -3.43
N LEU A 589 -24.45 -10.84 -2.89
CA LEU A 589 -23.40 -11.73 -2.43
C LEU A 589 -22.71 -11.05 -1.23
N ASP A 590 -23.27 -11.28 -0.04
CA ASP A 590 -22.56 -11.26 1.25
C ASP A 590 -21.96 -12.65 1.52
#